data_AF-A0A972S1V9-F1
#
_entry.id   AF-A0A972S1V9-F1
#
_cell.length_a   1.000
_cell.length_b   1.000
_cell.length_c   1.000
_cell.angle_alpha   90.00
_cell.angle_beta   90.00
_cell.angle_gamma   90.00
#
_symmetry.space_group_name_H-M   'P 1'
#
loop_
_entity.id
_entity.type
_entity.pdbx_description
1 polymer ?
#
loop_
_entity_poly.entity_id
_entity_poly.type
_entity_poly.pdbx_seq_one_letter_code
_entity_poly.pdbx_strand_id
1 'polypeptide(L)'
;MGRLSKEQWRQLKADYVTGAYTLEMLSKKYGVGKASISKRAKREGWKKLDMETTAELVELERANKRKKTILKETKKETGVEPSDLERAIGEIADIKTYIMNLQLIAAQKIKETLVDGSVEEIVVVPGDIGHVEVADRKLNPRELKSLVDAIDKAGQTLGVVPRFGQQVNIQNNQTIEQKTLEVRIVGVEGECGTEGS
;
A
#
# COMPACT_ATOMS: atom_id res chain seq x y z
N MET A 1 2.01 -35.04 44.71
CA MET A 1 2.00 -34.24 43.46
C MET A 1 3.17 -33.28 43.50
N GLY A 2 4.02 -33.28 42.46
CA GLY A 2 5.16 -32.36 42.37
C GLY A 2 4.70 -30.91 42.25
N ARG A 3 5.25 -30.04 43.10
CA ARG A 3 4.94 -28.60 43.09
C ARG A 3 5.70 -27.97 41.92
N LEU A 4 4.97 -27.45 40.93
CA LEU A 4 5.59 -26.73 39.81
C LEU A 4 6.46 -25.57 40.32
N SER A 5 7.60 -25.37 39.66
CA SER A 5 8.47 -24.23 39.88
C SER A 5 7.79 -22.92 39.43
N LYS A 6 8.32 -21.77 39.88
CA LYS A 6 7.82 -20.46 39.44
C LYS A 6 7.89 -20.30 37.92
N GLU A 7 8.93 -20.85 37.29
CA GLU A 7 9.13 -20.76 35.84
C GLU A 7 8.13 -21.63 35.07
N GLN A 8 7.86 -22.84 35.53
CA GLN A 8 6.85 -23.69 34.92
C GLN A 8 5.45 -23.07 35.00
N TRP A 9 5.15 -22.34 36.09
CA TRP A 9 3.91 -21.58 36.19
C TRP A 9 3.82 -20.41 35.21
N ARG A 10 4.94 -19.75 34.88
CA ARG A 10 4.98 -18.71 33.83
C ARG A 10 4.71 -19.30 32.46
N GLN A 11 5.33 -20.43 32.14
CA GLN A 11 5.09 -21.12 30.87
C GLN A 11 3.64 -21.60 30.74
N LEU A 12 3.09 -22.19 31.81
CA LEU A 12 1.69 -22.59 31.85
C LEU A 12 0.76 -21.38 31.64
N LYS A 13 1.06 -20.24 32.26
CA LYS A 13 0.32 -18.99 32.03
C LYS A 13 0.37 -18.57 30.56
N ALA A 14 1.54 -18.61 29.92
CA ALA A 14 1.67 -18.28 28.50
C ALA A 14 0.78 -19.18 27.64
N ASP A 15 0.87 -20.50 27.83
CA ASP A 15 0.01 -21.47 27.13
C ASP A 15 -1.49 -21.30 27.42
N TYR A 16 -1.84 -20.86 28.63
CA TYR A 16 -3.23 -20.57 28.97
C TYR A 16 -3.74 -19.33 28.23
N VAL A 17 -2.93 -18.28 28.19
CA VAL A 17 -3.29 -16.97 27.61
C VAL A 17 -3.45 -17.05 26.09
N THR A 18 -2.72 -17.93 25.39
CA THR A 18 -2.94 -18.16 23.94
C THR A 18 -4.32 -18.73 23.62
N GLY A 19 -5.03 -19.28 24.61
CA GLY A 19 -6.36 -19.84 24.42
C GLY A 19 -6.41 -21.16 23.63
N ALA A 20 -5.32 -21.57 22.98
CA ALA A 20 -5.18 -22.77 22.16
C ALA A 20 -5.25 -24.07 22.95
N TYR A 21 -4.91 -24.04 24.24
CA TYR A 21 -4.94 -25.20 25.11
C TYR A 21 -6.17 -25.20 26.03
N THR A 22 -6.83 -26.34 26.14
CA THR A 22 -7.86 -26.57 27.16
C THR A 22 -7.22 -26.82 28.52
N LEU A 23 -7.97 -26.65 29.62
CA LEU A 23 -7.49 -26.97 30.96
C LEU A 23 -7.05 -28.45 31.10
N GLU A 24 -7.66 -29.35 30.32
CA GLU A 24 -7.24 -30.76 30.29
C GLU A 24 -5.87 -30.93 29.65
N MET A 25 -5.64 -30.28 28.51
CA MET A 25 -4.33 -30.32 27.85
C MET A 25 -3.24 -29.72 28.72
N LEU A 26 -3.51 -28.58 29.38
CA LEU A 26 -2.58 -27.96 30.33
C LEU A 26 -2.31 -28.87 31.54
N SER A 27 -3.35 -29.53 32.05
CA SER A 27 -3.23 -30.47 33.17
C SER A 27 -2.32 -31.65 32.82
N LYS A 28 -2.47 -32.21 31.61
CA LYS A 28 -1.60 -33.28 31.10
C LYS A 28 -0.19 -32.80 30.82
N LYS A 29 -0.03 -31.65 30.17
CA LYS A 29 1.28 -31.09 29.77
C LYS A 29 2.17 -30.74 30.96
N TYR A 30 1.59 -30.19 32.02
CA TYR A 30 2.34 -29.71 33.19
C TYR A 30 2.18 -30.60 34.43
N GLY A 31 1.38 -31.66 34.39
CA GLY A 31 1.19 -32.57 35.53
C GLY A 31 0.50 -31.93 36.74
N VAL A 32 -0.34 -30.92 36.53
CA VAL A 32 -1.07 -30.20 37.59
C VAL A 32 -2.56 -30.29 37.39
N GLY A 33 -3.31 -30.60 38.45
CA GLY A 33 -4.76 -30.74 38.36
C GLY A 33 -5.48 -29.47 37.85
N LYS A 34 -6.48 -29.65 36.98
CA LYS A 34 -7.35 -28.60 36.41
C LYS A 34 -7.84 -27.58 37.44
N ALA A 35 -8.25 -28.06 38.62
CA ALA A 35 -8.76 -27.21 39.69
C ALA A 35 -7.69 -26.24 40.23
N SER A 36 -6.43 -26.68 40.30
CA SER A 36 -5.32 -25.82 40.73
C SER A 36 -5.02 -24.75 39.68
N ILE A 37 -5.06 -25.11 38.39
CA ILE A 37 -4.89 -24.16 37.29
C ILE A 37 -6.00 -23.12 37.31
N SER A 38 -7.27 -23.55 37.38
CA SER A 38 -8.43 -22.65 37.41
C SER A 38 -8.43 -21.72 38.62
N LYS A 39 -8.15 -22.24 39.83
CA LYS A 39 -8.03 -21.41 41.05
C LYS A 39 -6.94 -20.36 40.91
N ARG A 40 -5.80 -20.72 40.32
CA ARG A 40 -4.69 -19.80 40.13
C ARG A 40 -4.97 -18.75 39.05
N ALA A 41 -5.53 -19.17 37.92
CA ALA A 41 -5.95 -18.28 36.84
C ALA A 41 -6.95 -17.22 37.35
N LYS A 42 -7.93 -17.63 38.17
CA LYS A 42 -8.87 -16.69 38.82
C LYS A 42 -8.17 -15.77 39.81
N ARG A 43 -7.28 -16.30 40.67
CA ARG A 43 -6.56 -15.51 41.69
C ARG A 43 -5.65 -14.45 41.07
N GLU A 44 -4.98 -14.78 39.97
CA GLU A 44 -4.03 -13.90 39.28
C GLU A 44 -4.66 -13.15 38.09
N GLY A 45 -5.97 -13.29 37.85
CA GLY A 45 -6.70 -12.58 36.81
C GLY A 45 -6.24 -12.91 35.38
N TRP A 46 -5.88 -14.16 35.08
CA TRP A 46 -5.43 -14.54 33.74
C TRP A 46 -6.59 -14.44 32.74
N LYS A 47 -6.34 -13.73 31.63
CA LYS A 47 -7.29 -13.59 30.53
C LYS A 47 -6.70 -14.22 29.28
N LYS A 48 -7.53 -14.92 28.52
CA LYS A 48 -7.18 -15.39 27.18
C LYS A 48 -7.13 -14.19 26.24
N LEU A 49 -6.19 -14.22 25.30
CA LEU A 49 -6.24 -13.36 24.13
C LEU A 49 -7.49 -13.75 23.31
N ASP A 50 -8.02 -12.78 22.58
CA ASP A 50 -8.99 -13.07 21.53
C ASP A 50 -8.35 -13.93 20.42
N MET A 51 -9.20 -14.60 19.66
CA MET A 51 -8.74 -15.53 18.62
C MET A 51 -8.04 -14.81 17.48
N GLU A 52 -8.44 -13.56 17.18
CA GLU A 52 -7.88 -12.75 16.09
C GLU A 52 -6.43 -12.37 16.40
N THR A 53 -6.16 -11.80 17.58
CA THR A 53 -4.82 -11.48 18.05
C THR A 53 -3.93 -12.73 18.11
N THR A 54 -4.48 -13.86 18.57
CA THR A 54 -3.71 -15.11 18.62
C THR A 54 -3.36 -15.60 17.21
N ALA A 55 -4.29 -15.54 16.27
CA ALA A 55 -4.06 -15.91 14.87
C ALA A 55 -3.01 -14.99 14.21
N GLU A 56 -3.10 -13.68 14.45
CA GLU A 56 -2.13 -12.71 13.95
C GLU A 56 -0.72 -13.00 14.46
N LEU A 57 -0.56 -13.26 15.76
CA LEU A 57 0.74 -13.61 16.34
C LEU A 57 1.31 -14.93 15.77
N VAL A 58 0.45 -15.91 15.46
CA VAL A 58 0.87 -17.16 14.80
C VAL A 58 1.38 -16.90 13.38
N GLU A 59 0.68 -16.07 12.60
CA GLU A 59 1.12 -15.71 11.26
C GLU A 59 2.41 -14.88 11.26
N LEU A 60 2.55 -13.95 12.20
CA LEU A 60 3.80 -13.20 12.41
C LEU A 60 4.96 -14.13 12.76
N GLU A 61 4.76 -15.12 13.63
CA GLU A 61 5.81 -16.09 13.96
C GLU A 61 6.20 -16.96 12.75
N ARG A 62 5.22 -17.37 11.92
CA ARG A 62 5.48 -18.07 10.65
C ARG A 62 6.27 -17.20 9.68
N ALA A 63 5.87 -15.94 9.50
CA ALA A 63 6.56 -14.97 8.66
C ALA A 63 7.99 -14.73 9.15
N ASN A 64 8.20 -14.60 10.47
CA ASN A 64 9.52 -14.43 11.08
C ASN A 64 10.43 -15.64 10.85
N LYS A 65 9.91 -16.87 10.97
CA LYS A 65 10.65 -18.08 10.64
C LYS A 65 11.06 -18.09 9.17
N ARG A 66 10.14 -17.76 8.27
CA ARG A 66 10.41 -17.66 6.83
C ARG A 66 11.44 -16.59 6.53
N LYS A 67 11.33 -15.40 7.12
CA LYS A 67 12.30 -14.30 7.03
C LYS A 67 13.70 -14.77 7.40
N LYS A 68 13.84 -15.49 8.53
CA LYS A 68 15.13 -16.05 8.96
C LYS A 68 15.73 -17.03 7.94
N THR A 69 14.91 -17.85 7.29
CA THR A 69 15.37 -18.76 6.23
C THR A 69 15.87 -17.98 5.02
N ILE A 70 15.08 -17.01 4.54
CA ILE A 70 15.44 -16.16 3.40
C ILE A 70 16.76 -15.42 3.69
N LEU A 71 16.90 -14.80 4.86
CA LEU A 71 18.14 -14.09 5.23
C LEU A 71 19.37 -15.00 5.21
N LYS A 72 19.24 -16.26 5.64
CA LYS A 72 20.34 -17.24 5.59
C LYS A 72 20.70 -17.62 4.17
N GLU A 73 19.71 -17.79 3.30
CA GLU A 73 19.91 -18.09 1.88
C GLU A 73 20.56 -16.91 1.16
N THR A 74 20.03 -15.70 1.35
CA THR A 74 20.60 -14.48 0.77
C THR A 74 22.04 -14.22 1.24
N LYS A 75 22.38 -14.51 2.51
CA LYS A 75 23.77 -14.46 2.98
C LYS A 75 24.68 -15.39 2.17
N LYS A 76 24.24 -16.61 1.89
CA LYS A 76 25.03 -17.59 1.11
C LYS A 76 25.24 -17.13 -0.33
N GLU A 77 24.23 -16.49 -0.92
CA GLU A 77 24.28 -16.05 -2.32
C GLU A 77 25.07 -14.76 -2.52
N THR A 78 24.92 -13.80 -1.60
CA THR A 78 25.43 -12.43 -1.77
C THR A 78 26.65 -12.12 -0.91
N GLY A 79 26.92 -12.92 0.12
CA GLY A 79 27.96 -12.64 1.12
C GLY A 79 27.63 -11.49 2.08
N VAL A 80 26.46 -10.85 1.95
CA VAL A 80 26.03 -9.74 2.79
C VAL A 80 25.53 -10.27 4.14
N GLU A 81 25.89 -9.61 5.23
CA GLU A 81 25.42 -9.99 6.55
C GLU A 81 23.90 -9.72 6.70
N PRO A 82 23.13 -10.64 7.33
CA PRO A 82 21.70 -10.48 7.53
C PRO A 82 21.28 -9.17 8.19
N SER A 83 22.08 -8.68 9.15
CA SER A 83 21.80 -7.42 9.85
C SER A 83 21.86 -6.20 8.93
N ASP A 84 22.81 -6.17 8.00
CA ASP A 84 22.95 -5.07 7.05
C ASP A 84 21.80 -5.07 6.04
N LEU A 85 21.39 -6.27 5.61
CA LEU A 85 20.24 -6.45 4.75
C LEU A 85 18.92 -6.06 5.44
N GLU A 86 18.75 -6.45 6.71
CA GLU A 86 17.59 -6.03 7.51
C GLU A 86 17.52 -4.52 7.70
N ARG A 87 18.67 -3.85 7.97
CA ARG A 87 18.75 -2.39 8.05
C ARG A 87 18.31 -1.74 6.73
N ALA A 88 18.88 -2.17 5.61
CA ALA A 88 18.58 -1.60 4.30
C ALA A 88 17.09 -1.81 3.91
N ILE A 89 16.52 -2.98 4.18
CA ILE A 89 15.09 -3.25 3.96
C ILE A 89 14.22 -2.35 4.85
N GLY A 90 14.62 -2.14 6.11
CA GLY A 90 13.94 -1.21 7.03
C GLY A 90 13.89 0.21 6.48
N GLU A 91 15.03 0.75 6.05
CA GLU A 91 15.12 2.07 5.44
C GLU A 91 14.23 2.21 4.20
N ILE A 92 14.19 1.18 3.34
CA ILE A 92 13.30 1.14 2.17
C ILE A 92 11.83 1.17 2.60
N ALA A 93 11.45 0.43 3.65
CA ALA A 93 10.08 0.38 4.15
C ALA A 93 9.65 1.73 4.74
N ASP A 94 10.52 2.42 5.46
CA ASP A 94 10.27 3.74 6.03
C ASP A 94 10.08 4.80 4.93
N ILE A 95 10.98 4.81 3.94
CA ILE A 95 10.87 5.71 2.77
C ILE A 95 9.56 5.46 2.03
N LYS A 96 9.19 4.19 1.81
CA LYS A 96 7.94 3.84 1.13
C LYS A 96 6.73 4.36 1.90
N THR A 97 6.74 4.24 3.23
CA THR A 97 5.67 4.75 4.10
C THR A 97 5.59 6.27 4.05
N TYR A 98 6.74 6.95 4.10
CA TYR A 98 6.81 8.40 3.95
C TYR A 98 6.23 8.88 2.62
N ILE A 99 6.63 8.26 1.50
CA ILE A 99 6.10 8.58 0.17
C ILE A 99 4.58 8.37 0.13
N MET A 100 4.08 7.26 0.67
CA MET A 100 2.66 6.97 0.71
C MET A 100 1.87 8.04 1.49
N ASN A 101 2.41 8.51 2.62
CA ASN A 101 1.80 9.59 3.39
C ASN A 101 1.77 10.91 2.62
N LEU A 102 2.87 11.27 1.94
CA LEU A 102 2.89 12.46 1.07
C LEU A 102 1.86 12.37 -0.06
N GLN A 103 1.68 11.18 -0.65
CA GLN A 103 0.69 10.95 -1.69
C GLN A 103 -0.74 11.08 -1.17
N LEU A 104 -1.03 10.60 0.05
CA LEU A 104 -2.34 10.80 0.68
C LEU A 104 -2.63 12.29 0.91
N ILE A 105 -1.64 13.06 1.39
CA ILE A 105 -1.76 14.51 1.56
C ILE A 105 -2.02 15.19 0.21
N ALA A 106 -1.26 14.82 -0.83
CA ALA A 106 -1.45 15.36 -2.17
C ALA A 106 -2.85 15.04 -2.71
N ALA A 107 -3.31 13.79 -2.58
CA ALA A 107 -4.65 13.37 -2.99
C ALA A 107 -5.76 14.13 -2.24
N GLN A 108 -5.57 14.37 -0.94
CA GLN A 108 -6.49 15.17 -0.14
C GLN A 108 -6.53 16.63 -0.60
N LYS A 109 -5.38 17.24 -0.92
CA LYS A 109 -5.34 18.61 -1.43
C LYS A 109 -5.95 18.74 -2.83
N ILE A 110 -5.73 17.73 -3.68
CA ILE A 110 -6.38 17.63 -4.99
C ILE A 110 -7.90 17.56 -4.81
N LYS A 111 -8.39 16.72 -3.88
CA LYS A 111 -9.81 16.62 -3.56
C LYS A 111 -10.38 17.98 -3.12
N GLU A 112 -9.72 18.68 -2.20
CA GLU A 112 -10.13 20.03 -1.77
C GLU A 112 -10.24 20.98 -2.96
N THR A 113 -9.18 21.05 -3.77
CA THR A 113 -9.13 21.92 -4.95
C THR A 113 -10.24 21.59 -5.97
N LEU A 114 -10.56 20.31 -6.15
CA LEU A 114 -11.66 19.87 -7.02
C LEU A 114 -13.05 20.20 -6.44
N VAL A 115 -13.21 20.17 -5.11
CA VAL A 115 -14.47 20.51 -4.42
C VAL A 115 -14.70 22.02 -4.43
N ASP A 116 -13.67 22.78 -4.09
CA ASP A 116 -13.72 24.24 -4.01
C ASP A 116 -13.80 24.85 -5.43
N GLY A 117 -13.23 24.17 -6.43
CA GLY A 117 -13.27 24.57 -7.83
C GLY A 117 -12.45 25.83 -8.13
N SER A 118 -11.69 26.34 -7.16
CA SER A 118 -10.82 27.50 -7.27
C SER A 118 -9.39 27.21 -6.82
N VAL A 119 -8.46 28.02 -7.31
CA VAL A 119 -7.07 28.09 -6.87
C VAL A 119 -6.72 29.55 -6.58
N GLU A 120 -5.91 29.74 -5.55
CA GLU A 120 -5.30 31.02 -5.21
C GLU A 120 -4.24 31.38 -6.26
N GLU A 121 -4.41 32.51 -6.94
CA GLU A 121 -3.44 33.05 -7.88
C GLU A 121 -2.91 34.40 -7.38
N ILE A 122 -1.59 34.57 -7.48
CA ILE A 122 -0.95 35.86 -7.21
C ILE A 122 -1.16 36.75 -8.43
N VAL A 123 -1.93 37.82 -8.24
CA VAL A 123 -2.18 38.83 -9.27
C VAL A 123 -1.37 40.08 -8.95
N VAL A 124 -0.62 40.58 -9.93
CA VAL A 124 0.06 41.88 -9.84
C VAL A 124 -0.85 42.93 -10.47
N VAL A 125 -1.42 43.80 -9.65
CA VAL A 125 -2.33 44.85 -10.13
C VAL A 125 -1.51 45.99 -10.77
N PRO A 126 -1.78 46.40 -12.03
CA PRO A 126 -1.06 47.48 -12.66
C PRO A 126 -1.56 48.82 -12.11
N GLY A 127 -0.78 49.45 -11.23
CA GLY A 127 -1.03 50.79 -10.69
C GLY A 127 -0.33 50.98 -9.36
N ASP A 128 0.79 51.69 -9.40
CA ASP A 128 1.64 52.14 -8.28
C ASP A 128 2.08 51.06 -7.27
N ILE A 129 3.31 50.58 -7.49
CA ILE A 129 4.12 49.73 -6.59
C ILE A 129 3.49 48.36 -6.28
N GLY A 130 3.57 47.44 -7.26
CA GLY A 130 3.77 46.01 -7.03
C GLY A 130 2.96 45.34 -5.91
N HIS A 131 1.70 45.74 -5.70
CA HIS A 131 0.83 45.09 -4.73
C HIS A 131 0.48 43.70 -5.26
N VAL A 132 0.92 42.70 -4.49
CA VAL A 132 0.64 41.28 -4.68
C VAL A 132 -0.65 40.98 -3.92
N GLU A 133 -1.72 40.68 -4.65
CA GLU A 133 -2.96 40.19 -4.07
C GLU A 133 -3.17 38.73 -4.42
N VAL A 134 -3.74 37.97 -3.48
CA VAL A 134 -4.15 36.58 -3.70
C VAL A 134 -5.63 36.61 -4.09
N ALA A 135 -5.94 36.19 -5.32
CA ALA A 135 -7.30 36.14 -5.83
C ALA A 135 -7.71 34.69 -6.12
N ASP A 136 -8.95 34.34 -5.78
CA ASP A 136 -9.53 33.06 -6.15
C ASP A 136 -9.91 33.04 -7.63
N ARG A 137 -9.34 32.11 -8.39
CA ARG A 137 -9.77 31.84 -9.76
C ARG A 137 -10.24 30.42 -9.93
N LYS A 138 -11.20 30.20 -10.83
CA LYS A 138 -11.64 28.85 -11.18
C LYS A 138 -10.52 28.05 -11.84
N LEU A 139 -10.53 26.74 -11.60
CA LEU A 139 -9.64 25.81 -12.28
C LEU A 139 -9.82 25.84 -13.79
N ASN A 140 -8.72 25.89 -14.53
CA ASN A 140 -8.75 25.75 -15.98
C ASN A 140 -8.68 24.27 -16.41
N PRO A 141 -9.05 23.92 -17.66
CA PRO A 141 -9.03 22.53 -18.13
C PRO A 141 -7.67 21.84 -18.05
N ARG A 142 -6.56 22.59 -18.12
CA ARG A 142 -5.20 22.05 -18.05
C ARG A 142 -4.83 21.64 -16.62
N GLU A 143 -5.26 22.42 -15.64
CA GLU A 143 -5.08 22.12 -14.22
C GLU A 143 -5.95 20.95 -13.80
N LEU A 144 -7.21 20.91 -14.24
CA LEU A 144 -8.09 19.75 -14.04
C LEU A 144 -7.44 18.48 -14.58
N LYS A 145 -6.88 18.51 -15.80
CA LYS A 145 -6.12 17.38 -16.35
C LYS A 145 -4.92 17.00 -15.50
N SER A 146 -4.17 17.98 -15.01
CA SER A 146 -2.99 17.74 -14.16
C SER A 146 -3.35 17.10 -12.82
N LEU A 147 -4.48 17.50 -12.23
CA LEU A 147 -5.04 16.90 -11.01
C LEU A 147 -5.50 15.46 -11.25
N VAL A 148 -6.15 15.19 -12.39
CA VAL A 148 -6.55 13.84 -12.80
C VAL A 148 -5.32 12.93 -13.00
N ASP A 149 -4.27 13.41 -13.68
CA ASP A 149 -3.02 12.66 -13.86
C ASP A 149 -2.32 12.38 -12.51
N ALA A 150 -2.39 13.32 -11.56
CA ALA A 150 -1.86 13.13 -10.22
C ALA A 150 -2.65 12.09 -9.43
N ILE A 151 -3.99 12.08 -9.55
CA ILE A 151 -4.87 11.04 -8.98
C ILE A 151 -4.53 9.67 -9.57
N ASP A 152 -4.35 9.56 -10.90
CA ASP A 152 -4.02 8.29 -11.55
C ASP A 152 -2.68 7.73 -11.05
N LYS A 153 -1.64 8.58 -10.98
CA LYS A 153 -0.32 8.18 -10.44
C LYS A 153 -0.39 7.78 -8.96
N ALA A 154 -1.17 8.49 -8.15
CA ALA A 154 -1.40 8.13 -6.76
C ALA A 154 -2.12 6.77 -6.67
N GLY A 155 -3.17 6.57 -7.47
CA GLY A 155 -3.91 5.31 -7.57
C GLY A 155 -3.04 4.12 -7.99
N GLN A 156 -2.14 4.30 -8.95
CA GLN A 156 -1.16 3.28 -9.37
C GLN A 156 -0.10 2.97 -8.30
N THR A 157 0.18 3.93 -7.42
CA THR A 157 1.12 3.73 -6.30
C THR A 157 0.46 3.00 -5.14
N LEU A 158 -0.80 3.35 -4.84
CA LEU A 158 -1.61 2.72 -3.80
C LEU A 158 -2.19 1.35 -4.22
N GLY A 159 -2.06 0.97 -5.49
CA GLY A 159 -2.56 -0.30 -6.02
C GLY A 159 -4.07 -0.34 -6.24
N VAL A 160 -4.74 0.83 -6.24
CA VAL A 160 -6.18 0.97 -6.48
C VAL A 160 -6.47 1.06 -7.98
N VAL A 161 -5.53 1.59 -8.76
CA VAL A 161 -5.60 1.61 -10.23
C VAL A 161 -4.62 0.57 -10.77
N PRO A 162 -5.05 -0.38 -11.62
CA PRO A 162 -4.17 -1.35 -12.23
C PRO A 162 -3.12 -0.63 -13.09
N ARG A 163 -1.84 -0.96 -12.89
CA ARG A 163 -0.78 -0.48 -13.77
C ARG A 163 -0.96 -1.13 -15.14
N PHE A 164 -1.44 -0.37 -16.12
CA PHE A 164 -1.36 -0.76 -17.53
C PHE A 164 0.09 -0.63 -18.00
N GLY A 165 0.94 -1.57 -17.56
CA GLY A 165 2.38 -1.51 -17.70
C GLY A 165 3.04 -2.87 -17.68
N GLN A 166 2.42 -3.88 -18.31
CA GLN A 166 3.24 -4.87 -19.01
C GLN A 166 3.52 -4.29 -20.39
N GLN A 167 4.74 -3.77 -20.55
CA GLN A 167 5.33 -3.58 -21.85
C GLN A 167 5.38 -4.98 -22.48
N VAL A 168 4.43 -5.29 -23.36
CA VAL A 168 4.50 -6.50 -24.17
C VAL A 168 5.76 -6.33 -25.01
N ASN A 169 6.78 -7.13 -24.70
CA ASN A 169 8.03 -7.17 -25.45
C ASN A 169 7.72 -7.78 -26.82
N ILE A 170 7.17 -6.98 -27.73
CA ILE A 170 7.00 -7.37 -29.13
C ILE A 170 8.40 -7.42 -29.71
N GLN A 171 9.00 -8.61 -29.68
CA GLN A 171 10.21 -8.88 -30.44
C GLN A 171 9.91 -8.54 -31.90
N ASN A 172 10.57 -7.48 -32.35
CA ASN A 172 10.49 -6.94 -33.69
C ASN A 172 11.02 -7.99 -34.68
N ASN A 173 10.11 -8.77 -35.27
CA ASN A 173 10.43 -9.72 -36.32
C ASN A 173 9.27 -9.83 -37.31
N GLN A 174 8.85 -8.68 -37.85
CA GLN A 174 7.95 -8.66 -39.01
C GLN A 174 8.55 -7.79 -40.11
N THR A 175 9.00 -8.47 -41.15
CA THR A 175 9.30 -7.97 -42.48
C THR A 175 8.18 -7.02 -42.93
N ILE A 176 8.52 -5.75 -43.15
CA ILE A 176 7.57 -4.73 -43.60
C ILE A 176 7.29 -4.98 -45.08
N GLU A 177 6.18 -5.64 -45.41
CA GLU A 177 5.60 -5.51 -46.75
C GLU A 177 4.90 -4.15 -46.83
N GLN A 178 5.52 -3.21 -47.56
CA GLN A 178 4.93 -1.93 -47.89
C GLN A 178 3.75 -2.14 -48.84
N LYS A 179 2.52 -2.12 -48.33
CA LYS A 179 1.33 -1.85 -49.14
C LYS A 179 0.95 -0.39 -48.99
N THR A 180 1.33 0.39 -50.00
CA THR A 180 0.90 1.77 -50.21
C THR A 180 -0.63 1.79 -50.37
N LEU A 181 -1.32 2.53 -49.49
CA LEU A 181 -2.76 2.75 -49.60
C LEU A 181 -3.03 3.75 -50.72
N GLU A 182 -3.70 3.32 -51.79
CA GLU A 182 -4.27 4.22 -52.80
C GLU A 182 -5.51 4.92 -52.22
N VAL A 183 -5.44 6.24 -52.10
CA VAL A 183 -6.57 7.09 -51.75
C VAL A 183 -7.33 7.45 -53.02
N ARG A 184 -8.55 6.93 -53.19
CA ARG A 184 -9.50 7.45 -54.18
C ARG A 184 -10.35 8.55 -53.53
N ILE A 185 -10.24 9.75 -54.07
CA ILE A 185 -11.14 10.86 -53.75
C ILE A 185 -12.43 10.63 -54.55
N VAL A 186 -13.54 10.42 -53.84
CA VAL A 186 -14.87 10.36 -54.46
C VAL A 186 -15.37 11.80 -54.58
N GLY A 187 -15.51 12.28 -55.81
CA GLY A 187 -16.08 13.61 -56.10
C GLY A 187 -17.56 13.66 -55.73
N VAL A 188 -17.96 14.70 -54.99
CA VAL A 188 -19.36 15.02 -54.73
C VAL A 188 -19.78 16.03 -55.80
N GLU A 189 -20.58 15.60 -56.77
CA GLU A 189 -21.23 16.49 -57.73
C GLU A 189 -22.32 17.30 -57.01
N GLY A 190 -22.01 18.54 -56.67
CA GLY A 190 -22.99 19.55 -56.32
C GLY A 190 -23.26 20.43 -57.54
N GLU A 191 -24.36 20.19 -58.23
CA GLU A 191 -24.91 21.14 -59.20
C GLU A 191 -25.42 22.37 -58.44
N CYS A 192 -24.68 23.48 -58.52
CA CYS A 192 -25.13 24.79 -58.08
C CYS A 192 -25.11 25.71 -59.31
N GLY A 193 -26.28 26.24 -59.64
CA GLY A 193 -26.57 26.96 -60.88
C GLY A 193 -25.76 28.23 -61.09
N THR A 194 -25.50 28.53 -62.37
CA THR A 194 -24.96 29.81 -62.82
C THR A 194 -26.09 30.70 -63.31
N GLU A 195 -26.38 31.76 -62.56
CA GLU A 195 -26.95 33.00 -63.09
C GLU A 195 -25.84 33.88 -63.67
N GLY A 196 -26.12 34.53 -64.81
CA GLY A 196 -25.62 35.88 -65.11
C GLY A 196 -24.41 36.02 -66.04
N SER A 197 -24.69 36.18 -67.34
CA SER A 197 -24.26 37.35 -68.14
C SER A 197 -25.00 37.36 -69.48
#